data_AF-A0A562BYY1-F1
#
_entry.id   AF-A0A562BYY1-F1
#
_cell.length_a   1.000
_cell.length_b   1.000
_cell.length_c   1.000
_cell.angle_alpha   90.00
_cell.angle_beta   90.00
_cell.angle_gamma   90.00
#
_symmetry.space_group_name_H-M   'P 1'
#
loop_
_entity.id
_entity.type
_entity.pdbx_description
1 polymer ?
#
loop_
_entity_poly.entity_id
_entity_poly.type
_entity_poly.pdbx_seq_one_letter_code
_entity_poly.pdbx_strand_id
1 'polypeptide(L)'
;MRLRRGRPDLARYADRFDVPEATGDFAVTFLGVSTVLLDDGETAALTDGFFSRPSLARVALGRIAPDEARIDAALRRAGIDRLAVVAPVHTHFDHAMDSPAVVRRTGAVLAGGSSAAQVGRGAGLPEDRIRVVSPGEPQAFGDFRLTWLESEHCPPDRYPGTIEAPVVPPARAGAYQCGEAWSILVEHASGRTALVQGSAGFRPGALAGRQADVAYLGVGQLGVQDRAYLRAYWAETVEATGAREVVLLHWDDFFQPLHLPLRALPYAGDDLDVTMEVLGDLARRQRVGLHLPTLWRREDPWRSAG
;
A
#
# COMPACT_ATOMS: atom_id res chain seq x y z
N MET A 1 26.39 0.60 -13.78
CA MET A 1 25.22 0.74 -14.69
C MET A 1 25.16 2.16 -15.22
N ARG A 2 24.84 2.36 -16.51
CA ARG A 2 24.56 3.72 -17.02
C ARG A 2 23.21 4.17 -16.44
N LEU A 3 23.14 5.36 -15.83
CA LEU A 3 21.87 5.94 -15.39
C LEU A 3 20.94 6.09 -16.60
N ARG A 4 19.85 5.33 -16.61
CA ARG A 4 18.77 5.47 -17.58
C ARG A 4 18.00 6.74 -17.22
N ARG A 5 17.86 7.67 -18.17
CA ARG A 5 17.09 8.92 -17.96
C ARG A 5 15.62 8.67 -18.29
N GLY A 6 14.72 9.39 -17.63
CA GLY A 6 13.28 9.32 -17.87
C GLY A 6 12.55 8.40 -16.89
N ARG A 7 11.46 7.80 -17.37
CA ARG A 7 10.53 6.95 -16.61
C ARG A 7 10.11 5.75 -17.48
N PRO A 8 9.74 4.62 -16.88
CA PRO A 8 8.97 3.58 -17.55
C PRO A 8 7.73 4.15 -18.25
N ASP A 9 7.43 3.63 -19.44
CA ASP A 9 6.24 4.00 -20.21
C ASP A 9 5.11 3.01 -19.92
N LEU A 10 4.09 3.47 -19.20
CA LEU A 10 2.95 2.64 -18.79
C LEU A 10 2.12 2.12 -19.97
N ALA A 11 2.20 2.75 -21.15
CA ALA A 11 1.50 2.25 -22.33
C ALA A 11 1.97 0.85 -22.76
N ARG A 12 3.18 0.44 -22.38
CA ARG A 12 3.72 -0.91 -22.59
C ARG A 12 3.02 -1.99 -21.78
N TYR A 13 2.31 -1.59 -20.73
CA TYR A 13 1.58 -2.45 -19.79
C TYR A 13 0.09 -2.17 -19.82
N ALA A 14 -0.43 -1.55 -20.89
CA ALA A 14 -1.85 -1.22 -21.02
C ALA A 14 -2.75 -2.46 -20.92
N ASP A 15 -2.27 -3.60 -21.41
CA ASP A 15 -2.91 -4.92 -21.31
C ASP A 15 -2.95 -5.48 -19.88
N ARG A 16 -2.17 -4.91 -18.96
CA ARG A 16 -2.13 -5.32 -17.55
C ARG A 16 -3.05 -4.49 -16.66
N PHE A 17 -3.73 -3.47 -17.18
CA PHE A 17 -4.77 -2.75 -16.43
C PHE A 17 -6.11 -3.48 -16.55
N ASP A 18 -6.11 -4.75 -16.17
CA ASP A 18 -7.12 -5.75 -16.51
C ASP A 18 -7.75 -6.45 -15.29
N VAL A 19 -7.57 -5.90 -14.09
CA VAL A 19 -8.33 -6.37 -12.92
C VAL A 19 -9.84 -6.21 -13.23
N PRO A 20 -10.66 -7.26 -13.09
CA PRO A 20 -12.07 -7.20 -13.44
C PRO A 20 -12.80 -6.11 -12.66
N GLU A 21 -13.70 -5.39 -13.32
CA GLU A 21 -14.58 -4.44 -12.63
C GLU A 21 -15.57 -5.19 -11.73
N ALA A 22 -15.77 -4.66 -10.52
CA ALA A 22 -16.69 -5.24 -9.56
C ALA A 22 -18.14 -5.10 -10.04
N THR A 23 -18.92 -6.16 -9.87
CA THR A 23 -20.36 -6.18 -10.22
C THR A 23 -21.27 -6.36 -9.01
N GLY A 24 -20.70 -6.68 -7.85
CA GLY A 24 -21.38 -6.74 -6.56
C GLY A 24 -20.83 -5.70 -5.59
N ASP A 25 -21.31 -5.76 -4.35
CA ASP A 25 -20.99 -4.76 -3.35
C ASP A 25 -19.53 -4.83 -2.90
N PHE A 26 -18.99 -6.02 -2.66
CA PHE A 26 -17.58 -6.16 -2.27
C PHE A 26 -16.61 -5.93 -3.43
N ALA A 27 -15.87 -4.83 -3.34
CA ALA A 27 -14.84 -4.41 -4.28
C ALA A 27 -13.57 -3.96 -3.57
N VAL A 28 -12.48 -3.90 -4.33
CA VAL A 28 -11.24 -3.22 -3.95
C VAL A 28 -11.01 -2.04 -4.90
N THR A 29 -10.64 -0.88 -4.36
CA THR A 29 -10.33 0.30 -5.18
C THR A 29 -8.90 0.75 -4.91
N PHE A 30 -8.09 0.81 -5.96
CA PHE A 30 -6.77 1.41 -5.89
C PHE A 30 -6.86 2.93 -5.90
N LEU A 31 -6.20 3.56 -4.93
CA LEU A 31 -6.21 5.00 -4.74
C LEU A 31 -4.79 5.62 -4.81
N GLY A 32 -3.84 4.87 -5.35
CA GLY A 32 -2.47 5.32 -5.57
C GLY A 32 -1.49 4.89 -4.47
N VAL A 33 -0.20 4.86 -4.81
CA VAL A 33 0.87 4.34 -3.93
C VAL A 33 0.51 2.92 -3.52
N SER A 34 0.32 2.61 -2.24
CA SER A 34 -0.23 1.34 -1.77
C SER A 34 -1.54 1.49 -1.01
N THR A 35 -2.25 2.60 -1.26
CA THR A 35 -3.59 2.82 -0.72
C THR A 35 -4.60 1.99 -1.49
N VAL A 36 -5.17 0.98 -0.84
CA VAL A 36 -6.30 0.20 -1.34
C VAL A 36 -7.48 0.30 -0.36
N LEU A 37 -8.66 0.57 -0.90
CA LEU A 37 -9.93 0.55 -0.19
C LEU A 37 -10.58 -0.82 -0.42
N LEU A 38 -10.78 -1.60 0.63
CA LEU A 38 -11.65 -2.77 0.61
C LEU A 38 -12.99 -2.35 1.18
N ASP A 39 -14.06 -2.51 0.41
CA ASP A 39 -15.40 -2.03 0.75
C ASP A 39 -16.42 -3.09 0.36
N ASP A 40 -17.12 -3.66 1.35
CA ASP A 40 -18.15 -4.68 1.18
C ASP A 40 -19.57 -4.09 1.00
N GLY A 41 -19.70 -2.75 1.01
CA GLY A 41 -20.97 -2.02 0.97
C GLY A 41 -21.52 -1.65 2.34
N GLU A 42 -21.13 -2.36 3.40
CA GLU A 42 -21.50 -2.08 4.79
C GLU A 42 -20.30 -1.50 5.57
N THR A 43 -19.17 -2.22 5.53
CA THR A 43 -17.90 -1.92 6.16
C THR A 43 -16.83 -1.63 5.11
N ALA A 44 -15.91 -0.73 5.44
CA ALA A 44 -14.76 -0.45 4.61
C ALA A 44 -13.47 -0.34 5.42
N ALA A 45 -12.39 -0.89 4.87
CA ALA A 45 -11.03 -0.84 5.39
C ALA A 45 -10.11 -0.18 4.37
N LEU A 46 -9.22 0.70 4.83
CA LEU A 46 -8.28 1.42 3.97
C LEU A 46 -6.85 1.15 4.41
N THR A 47 -5.97 0.75 3.50
CA THR A 47 -4.53 0.78 3.77
C THR A 47 -3.96 2.16 3.50
N ASP A 48 -2.99 2.58 4.31
CA ASP A 48 -2.31 3.89 4.20
C ASP A 48 -3.26 5.11 4.25
N GLY A 49 -3.80 5.52 3.11
CA GLY A 49 -4.63 6.71 2.94
C GLY A 49 -3.85 7.95 2.52
N PHE A 50 -2.84 7.78 1.66
CA PHE A 50 -1.94 8.88 1.24
C PHE A 50 -2.41 9.59 -0.04
N PHE A 51 -2.90 10.82 0.12
CA PHE A 51 -3.52 11.63 -0.93
C PHE A 51 -2.81 12.97 -1.18
N SER A 52 -2.06 13.45 -0.19
CA SER A 52 -1.41 14.77 -0.20
C SER A 52 -0.36 14.89 -1.27
N ARG A 53 0.47 13.85 -1.47
CA ARG A 53 1.49 13.77 -2.54
C ARG A 53 2.28 15.08 -2.72
N PRO A 54 3.04 15.52 -1.69
CA PRO A 54 3.86 16.72 -1.78
C PRO A 54 4.90 16.55 -2.90
N SER A 55 5.27 17.64 -3.57
CA SER A 55 6.28 17.55 -4.64
C SER A 55 7.65 17.11 -4.12
N LEU A 56 8.47 16.50 -4.98
CA LEU A 56 9.84 16.11 -4.65
C LEU A 56 10.67 17.27 -4.08
N ALA A 57 10.55 18.48 -4.65
CA ALA A 57 11.22 19.67 -4.15
C ALA A 57 10.79 20.02 -2.72
N ARG A 58 9.49 19.89 -2.40
CA ARG A 58 8.98 20.15 -1.05
C ARG A 58 9.49 19.12 -0.05
N VAL A 59 9.55 17.85 -0.44
CA VAL A 59 10.08 16.75 0.38
C VAL A 59 11.57 16.92 0.64
N ALA A 60 12.34 17.31 -0.37
CA ALA A 60 13.80 17.45 -0.28
C ALA A 60 14.25 18.69 0.50
N LEU A 61 13.56 19.83 0.33
CA LEU A 61 14.04 21.13 0.82
C LEU A 61 13.20 21.70 1.97
N GLY A 62 12.05 21.10 2.28
CA GLY A 62 11.04 21.69 3.16
C GLY A 62 10.53 20.78 4.26
N ARG A 63 9.37 21.18 4.80
CA ARG A 63 8.56 20.40 5.74
C ARG A 63 7.23 20.03 5.06
N ILE A 64 6.80 18.81 5.21
CA ILE A 64 5.56 18.29 4.64
C ILE A 64 4.47 18.25 5.71
N ALA A 65 3.22 18.34 5.27
CA ALA A 65 2.02 18.24 6.07
C ALA A 65 0.89 17.70 5.20
N PRO A 66 -0.15 17.11 5.82
CA PRO A 66 -1.39 16.77 5.12
C PRO A 66 -1.95 17.97 4.34
N ASP A 67 -2.31 17.76 3.09
CA ASP A 67 -3.09 18.67 2.26
C ASP A 67 -4.57 18.27 2.40
N GLU A 68 -5.23 18.93 3.35
CA GLU A 68 -6.62 18.63 3.72
C GLU A 68 -7.57 18.68 2.52
N ALA A 69 -7.34 19.58 1.55
CA ALA A 69 -8.18 19.71 0.35
C ALA A 69 -8.00 18.54 -0.62
N ARG A 70 -6.78 18.00 -0.76
CA ARG A 70 -6.52 16.81 -1.58
C ARG A 70 -7.10 15.55 -0.95
N ILE A 71 -6.98 15.43 0.38
CA ILE A 71 -7.58 14.33 1.14
C ILE A 71 -9.10 14.36 0.96
N ASP A 72 -9.72 15.51 1.20
CA ASP A 72 -11.16 15.71 1.02
C ASP A 72 -11.64 15.37 -0.39
N ALA A 73 -10.90 15.81 -1.41
CA ALA A 73 -11.23 15.54 -2.81
C ALA A 73 -11.12 14.04 -3.15
N ALA A 74 -10.09 13.36 -2.64
CA ALA A 74 -9.88 11.94 -2.86
C ALA A 74 -10.97 11.10 -2.18
N LEU A 75 -11.28 11.36 -0.91
CA LEU A 75 -12.33 10.65 -0.18
C LEU A 75 -13.69 10.82 -0.85
N ARG A 76 -14.07 12.06 -1.23
CA ARG A 76 -15.32 12.30 -1.97
C ARG A 76 -15.35 11.57 -3.31
N ARG A 77 -14.24 11.59 -4.06
CA ARG A 77 -14.16 10.92 -5.37
C ARG A 77 -14.29 9.41 -5.26
N ALA A 78 -13.70 8.82 -4.20
CA ALA A 78 -13.79 7.40 -3.92
C ALA A 78 -15.11 6.99 -3.23
N GLY A 79 -15.97 7.94 -2.88
CA GLY A 79 -17.21 7.67 -2.15
C GLY A 79 -16.98 7.23 -0.70
N ILE A 80 -15.83 7.56 -0.11
CA ILE A 80 -15.48 7.18 1.26
C ILE A 80 -16.08 8.22 2.22
N ASP A 81 -17.14 7.82 2.93
CA ASP A 81 -17.76 8.60 4.01
C ASP A 81 -17.56 7.97 5.40
N ARG A 82 -17.33 6.66 5.44
CA ARG A 82 -17.06 5.88 6.66
C ARG A 82 -15.96 4.86 6.40
N LEU A 83 -15.21 4.54 7.45
CA LEU A 83 -14.22 3.48 7.45
C LEU A 83 -14.21 2.86 8.85
N ALA A 84 -14.03 1.56 8.96
CA ALA A 84 -13.79 0.92 10.25
C ALA A 84 -12.32 1.08 10.68
N VAL A 85 -11.40 1.03 9.72
CA VAL A 85 -9.95 1.06 9.97
C VAL A 85 -9.18 1.76 8.86
N VAL A 86 -8.15 2.51 9.26
CA VAL A 86 -7.05 2.96 8.41
C VAL A 86 -5.77 2.27 8.90
N ALA A 87 -5.16 1.48 8.02
CA ALA A 87 -4.05 0.58 8.34
C ALA A 87 -2.82 0.90 7.48
N PRO A 88 -1.95 1.86 7.90
CA PRO A 88 -0.71 2.11 7.19
C PRO A 88 0.21 0.88 7.22
N VAL A 89 0.79 0.52 6.08
CA VAL A 89 1.68 -0.66 5.97
C VAL A 89 3.02 -0.44 6.66
N HIS A 90 3.46 0.83 6.79
CA HIS A 90 4.54 1.29 7.64
C HIS A 90 4.47 2.83 7.77
N THR A 91 5.42 3.49 8.43
CA THR A 91 5.28 4.91 8.81
C THR A 91 6.09 5.92 8.02
N HIS A 92 6.60 5.59 6.82
CA HIS A 92 7.08 6.65 5.92
C HIS A 92 5.93 7.58 5.50
N PHE A 93 6.29 8.79 5.09
CA PHE A 93 5.32 9.85 4.86
C PHE A 93 4.33 9.54 3.74
N ASP A 94 4.74 8.77 2.73
CA ASP A 94 3.93 8.32 1.59
C ASP A 94 2.95 7.19 1.95
N HIS A 95 2.94 6.76 3.21
CA HIS A 95 1.99 5.80 3.76
C HIS A 95 1.18 6.38 4.91
N ALA A 96 1.85 6.97 5.90
CA ALA A 96 1.23 7.31 7.18
C ALA A 96 0.88 8.79 7.39
N MET A 97 1.43 9.72 6.59
CA MET A 97 1.28 11.17 6.88
C MET A 97 -0.18 11.60 6.93
N ASP A 98 -1.00 11.07 6.02
CA ASP A 98 -2.39 11.46 5.86
C ASP A 98 -3.37 10.56 6.63
N SER A 99 -2.94 9.38 7.08
CA SER A 99 -3.80 8.40 7.75
C SER A 99 -4.59 9.02 8.91
N PRO A 100 -4.01 9.85 9.80
CA PRO A 100 -4.78 10.48 10.87
C PRO A 100 -5.85 11.47 10.35
N ALA A 101 -5.55 12.19 9.28
CA ALA A 101 -6.50 13.12 8.67
C ALA A 101 -7.68 12.37 8.03
N VAL A 102 -7.44 11.17 7.47
CA VAL A 102 -8.50 10.27 7.00
C VAL A 102 -9.33 9.77 8.17
N VAL A 103 -8.71 9.29 9.25
CA VAL A 103 -9.39 8.80 10.46
C VAL A 103 -10.36 9.84 11.04
N ARG A 104 -9.95 11.11 11.13
CA ARG A 104 -10.83 12.19 11.62
C ARG A 104 -12.11 12.38 10.81
N ARG A 105 -12.07 12.09 9.51
CA ARG A 105 -13.19 12.33 8.58
C ARG A 105 -14.16 11.17 8.52
N THR A 106 -13.65 9.96 8.69
CA THR A 106 -14.40 8.72 8.47
C THR A 106 -14.84 8.06 9.77
N GLY A 107 -14.29 8.51 10.91
CA GLY A 107 -14.56 7.90 12.20
C GLY A 107 -13.92 6.51 12.38
N ALA A 108 -12.89 6.18 11.58
CA ALA A 108 -12.14 4.94 11.71
C ALA A 108 -11.29 4.88 12.99
N VAL A 109 -10.61 3.75 13.18
CA VAL A 109 -9.42 3.69 14.03
C VAL A 109 -8.15 3.67 13.16
N LEU A 110 -7.08 4.29 13.64
CA LEU A 110 -5.73 4.13 13.10
C LEU A 110 -5.13 2.85 13.71
N ALA A 111 -4.94 1.80 12.92
CA ALA A 111 -4.40 0.52 13.39
C ALA A 111 -3.01 0.27 12.80
N GLY A 112 -2.01 0.10 13.65
CA GLY A 112 -0.63 -0.19 13.23
C GLY A 112 0.32 -0.35 14.42
N GLY A 113 1.62 -0.21 14.17
CA GLY A 113 2.63 -0.30 15.22
C GLY A 113 2.68 0.90 16.17
N SER A 114 3.62 0.86 17.11
CA SER A 114 3.90 1.97 18.03
C SER A 114 4.28 3.26 17.30
N SER A 115 4.97 3.16 16.15
CA SER A 115 5.33 4.32 15.34
C SER A 115 4.08 4.97 14.72
N ALA A 116 3.11 4.16 14.26
CA ALA A 116 1.86 4.66 13.70
C ALA A 116 1.02 5.37 14.78
N ALA A 117 1.05 4.84 16.02
CA ALA A 117 0.43 5.51 17.16
C ALA A 117 1.03 6.90 17.43
N GLN A 118 2.36 7.08 17.30
CA GLN A 118 2.97 8.40 17.44
C GLN A 118 2.60 9.36 16.30
N VAL A 119 2.43 8.88 15.07
CA VAL A 119 1.88 9.69 13.98
C VAL A 119 0.45 10.13 14.30
N GLY A 120 -0.40 9.22 14.81
CA GLY A 120 -1.75 9.51 15.25
C GLY A 120 -1.81 10.55 16.38
N ARG A 121 -1.02 10.37 17.44
CA ARG A 121 -0.93 11.32 18.57
C ARG A 121 -0.41 12.68 18.12
N GLY A 122 0.58 12.70 17.23
CA GLY A 122 1.14 13.95 16.69
C GLY A 122 0.15 14.75 15.85
N ALA A 123 -0.82 14.07 15.24
CA ALA A 123 -1.93 14.68 14.54
C ALA A 123 -3.14 15.00 15.46
N GLY A 124 -3.04 14.75 16.76
CA GLY A 124 -4.10 15.03 17.73
C GLY A 124 -5.30 14.09 17.66
N LEU A 125 -5.13 12.85 17.19
CA LEU A 125 -6.18 11.85 17.33
C LEU A 125 -6.43 11.54 18.81
N PRO A 126 -7.69 11.37 19.24
CA PRO A 126 -7.98 10.87 20.58
C PRO A 126 -7.52 9.41 20.70
N GLU A 127 -7.09 9.01 21.90
CA GLU A 127 -6.44 7.71 22.12
C GLU A 127 -7.36 6.52 21.79
N ASP A 128 -8.68 6.67 21.91
CA ASP A 128 -9.67 5.66 21.52
C ASP A 128 -9.76 5.43 20.00
N ARG A 129 -9.15 6.31 19.20
CA ARG A 129 -9.00 6.19 17.74
C ARG A 129 -7.64 5.68 17.32
N ILE A 130 -6.75 5.37 18.27
CA ILE A 130 -5.42 4.83 18.01
C ILE A 130 -5.36 3.41 18.55
N ARG A 131 -4.96 2.46 17.70
CA ARG A 131 -4.81 1.07 18.08
C ARG A 131 -3.42 0.55 17.71
N VAL A 132 -2.63 0.21 18.73
CA VAL A 132 -1.39 -0.52 18.56
C VAL A 132 -1.73 -2.00 18.38
N VAL A 133 -1.26 -2.60 17.29
CA VAL A 133 -1.51 -4.00 16.95
C VAL A 133 -0.39 -4.90 17.46
N SER A 134 -0.76 -6.10 17.90
CA SER A 134 0.20 -7.17 18.19
C SER A 134 0.48 -7.96 16.89
N PRO A 135 1.75 -8.22 16.54
CA PRO A 135 2.08 -9.04 15.37
C PRO A 135 1.40 -10.42 15.42
N GLY A 136 0.80 -10.83 14.30
CA GLY A 136 0.18 -12.14 14.13
C GLY A 136 -1.18 -12.33 14.83
N GLU A 137 -1.65 -11.35 15.59
CA GLU A 137 -2.97 -11.39 16.22
C GLU A 137 -4.03 -10.75 15.30
N PRO A 138 -5.09 -11.50 14.92
CA PRO A 138 -6.14 -10.97 14.07
C PRO A 138 -7.03 -9.99 14.84
N GLN A 139 -7.46 -8.92 14.16
CA GLN A 139 -8.42 -7.95 14.70
C GLN A 139 -9.62 -7.79 13.77
N ALA A 140 -10.81 -7.73 14.37
CA ALA A 140 -12.08 -7.62 13.65
C ALA A 140 -12.51 -6.17 13.45
N PHE A 141 -13.04 -5.89 12.26
CA PHE A 141 -13.58 -4.62 11.81
C PHE A 141 -14.80 -4.91 10.92
N GLY A 142 -15.99 -5.02 11.53
CA GLY A 142 -17.16 -5.55 10.82
C GLY A 142 -16.89 -6.98 10.32
N ASP A 143 -17.17 -7.22 9.05
CA ASP A 143 -16.93 -8.51 8.37
C ASP A 143 -15.47 -8.72 7.93
N PHE A 144 -14.61 -7.72 8.13
CA PHE A 144 -13.18 -7.84 7.89
C PHE A 144 -12.41 -8.27 9.14
N ARG A 145 -11.44 -9.15 8.92
CA ARG A 145 -10.42 -9.53 9.90
C ARG A 145 -9.04 -9.22 9.32
N LEU A 146 -8.29 -8.35 9.98
CA LEU A 146 -6.94 -7.95 9.56
C LEU A 146 -5.92 -8.55 10.53
N THR A 147 -4.83 -9.10 9.98
CA THR A 147 -3.69 -9.61 10.75
C THR A 147 -2.41 -8.94 10.24
N TRP A 148 -1.68 -8.28 11.14
CA TRP A 148 -0.41 -7.62 10.82
C TRP A 148 0.73 -8.60 11.06
N LEU A 149 1.41 -9.02 10.00
CA LEU A 149 2.58 -9.89 10.05
C LEU A 149 3.82 -9.06 9.80
N GLU A 150 4.87 -9.29 10.59
CA GLU A 150 6.08 -8.49 10.49
C GLU A 150 6.72 -8.63 9.09
N SER A 151 7.13 -7.50 8.54
CA SER A 151 7.78 -7.39 7.25
C SER A 151 8.93 -6.38 7.32
N GLU A 152 9.49 -6.02 6.18
CA GLU A 152 10.56 -5.04 6.05
C GLU A 152 10.27 -4.02 4.95
N HIS A 153 10.93 -2.87 5.03
CA HIS A 153 10.98 -1.93 3.91
C HIS A 153 11.91 -2.46 2.82
N CYS A 154 11.63 -2.18 1.55
CA CYS A 154 12.54 -2.51 0.46
C CYS A 154 13.92 -1.84 0.72
N PRO A 155 15.04 -2.57 0.69
CA PRO A 155 16.36 -1.98 0.91
C PRO A 155 16.79 -1.13 -0.30
N PRO A 156 17.61 -0.08 -0.12
CA PRO A 156 17.87 0.57 1.15
C PRO A 156 16.64 1.34 1.65
N ASP A 157 16.44 1.31 2.97
CA ASP A 157 15.49 2.20 3.64
C ASP A 157 16.11 3.60 3.77
N ARG A 158 15.41 4.63 3.29
CA ARG A 158 15.87 6.02 3.32
C ARG A 158 15.75 6.65 4.71
N TYR A 159 14.76 6.23 5.51
CA TYR A 159 14.47 6.78 6.83
C TYR A 159 14.25 5.63 7.83
N PRO A 160 15.28 4.84 8.15
CA PRO A 160 15.14 3.73 9.09
C PRO A 160 14.92 4.22 10.53
N GLY A 161 14.44 3.32 11.38
CA GLY A 161 14.23 3.53 12.81
C GLY A 161 12.76 3.62 13.22
N THR A 162 12.53 3.87 14.50
CA THR A 162 11.21 3.94 15.14
C THR A 162 10.84 5.39 15.46
N ILE A 163 9.54 5.68 15.45
CA ILE A 163 9.03 6.99 15.88
C ILE A 163 8.73 6.90 17.39
N GLU A 164 9.59 7.49 18.22
CA GLU A 164 9.48 7.40 19.68
C GLU A 164 8.64 8.53 20.31
N ALA A 165 8.42 9.62 19.58
CA ALA A 165 7.66 10.78 20.03
C ALA A 165 6.65 11.25 18.97
N PRO A 166 5.55 11.91 19.35
CA PRO A 166 4.53 12.38 18.42
C PRO A 166 5.09 13.23 17.26
N VAL A 167 4.77 12.85 16.02
CA VAL A 167 5.16 13.62 14.83
C VAL A 167 4.10 14.67 14.54
N VAL A 168 4.40 15.94 14.84
CA VAL A 168 3.48 17.06 14.62
C VAL A 168 3.79 17.74 13.28
N PRO A 169 2.89 17.68 12.28
CA PRO A 169 3.07 18.41 11.02
C PRO A 169 2.97 19.94 11.23
N PRO A 170 3.71 20.76 10.45
CA PRO A 170 4.60 20.38 9.37
C PRO A 170 5.96 19.83 9.86
N ALA A 171 6.34 18.65 9.38
CA ALA A 171 7.56 17.94 9.77
C ALA A 171 8.47 17.66 8.56
N ARG A 172 9.75 17.36 8.78
CA ARG A 172 10.61 16.87 7.69
C ARG A 172 10.19 15.45 7.32
N ALA A 173 10.41 15.04 6.08
CA ALA A 173 10.12 13.67 5.63
C ALA A 173 10.78 12.61 6.53
N GLY A 174 12.03 12.83 6.95
CA GLY A 174 12.73 11.91 7.86
C GLY A 174 12.22 11.87 9.31
N ALA A 175 11.22 12.67 9.69
CA ALA A 175 10.49 12.48 10.95
C ALA A 175 9.49 11.32 10.87
N TYR A 176 9.07 10.98 9.65
CA TYR A 176 8.28 9.79 9.33
C TYR A 176 9.25 8.63 9.07
N GLN A 177 9.86 8.13 10.14
CA GLN A 177 10.76 6.95 10.06
C GLN A 177 9.95 5.70 9.74
N CYS A 178 10.61 4.65 9.25
CA CYS A 178 9.94 3.43 8.77
C CYS A 178 9.03 2.81 9.82
N GLY A 179 9.47 2.80 11.08
CA GLY A 179 8.77 2.11 12.15
C GLY A 179 8.64 0.62 11.85
N GLU A 180 7.59 0.03 12.40
CA GLU A 180 7.19 -1.33 12.07
C GLU A 180 6.60 -1.38 10.65
N ALA A 181 7.11 -2.31 9.83
CA ALA A 181 6.59 -2.61 8.50
C ALA A 181 5.79 -3.91 8.51
N TRP A 182 4.68 -3.93 7.77
CA TRP A 182 3.68 -4.98 7.86
C TRP A 182 3.31 -5.58 6.50
N SER A 183 3.21 -6.90 6.50
CA SER A 183 2.39 -7.67 5.58
C SER A 183 0.99 -7.78 6.21
N ILE A 184 -0.04 -7.19 5.62
CA ILE A 184 -1.39 -7.20 6.22
C ILE A 184 -2.21 -8.29 5.53
N LEU A 185 -2.55 -9.34 6.27
CA LEU A 185 -3.50 -10.36 5.81
C LEU A 185 -4.92 -9.89 6.08
N VAL A 186 -5.75 -9.85 5.05
CA VAL A 186 -7.17 -9.51 5.11
C VAL A 186 -7.99 -10.77 4.84
N GLU A 187 -8.93 -11.04 5.72
CA GLU A 187 -9.93 -12.11 5.57
C GLU A 187 -11.31 -11.50 5.72
N HIS A 188 -12.23 -11.84 4.82
CA HIS A 188 -13.61 -11.36 4.84
C HIS A 188 -14.58 -12.51 5.16
N ALA A 189 -15.72 -12.21 5.79
CA ALA A 189 -16.74 -13.20 6.15
C ALA A 189 -17.26 -14.03 4.96
N SER A 190 -17.18 -13.49 3.74
CA SER A 190 -17.49 -14.21 2.49
C SER A 190 -16.52 -15.37 2.16
N GLY A 191 -15.39 -15.49 2.85
CA GLY A 191 -14.31 -16.44 2.56
C GLY A 191 -13.20 -15.89 1.64
N ARG A 192 -13.40 -14.72 1.03
CA ARG A 192 -12.37 -14.02 0.25
C ARG A 192 -11.20 -13.56 1.12
N THR A 193 -9.99 -13.79 0.64
CA THR A 193 -8.75 -13.42 1.34
C THR A 193 -7.80 -12.63 0.46
N ALA A 194 -7.03 -11.71 1.06
CA ALA A 194 -6.01 -10.94 0.38
C ALA A 194 -4.80 -10.67 1.27
N LEU A 195 -3.61 -10.68 0.68
CA LEU A 195 -2.40 -10.13 1.28
C LEU A 195 -2.19 -8.70 0.76
N VAL A 196 -2.01 -7.72 1.65
CA VAL A 196 -1.51 -6.40 1.28
C VAL A 196 -0.08 -6.23 1.77
N GLN A 197 0.85 -6.30 0.82
CA GLN A 197 2.29 -6.09 1.00
C GLN A 197 2.65 -4.72 0.41
N GLY A 198 2.38 -3.62 1.11
CA GLY A 198 2.46 -2.28 0.51
C GLY A 198 3.89 -1.77 0.22
N SER A 199 4.92 -2.42 0.74
CA SER A 199 6.34 -2.14 0.45
C SER A 199 7.03 -3.40 -0.07
N ALA A 200 7.95 -3.25 -1.01
CA ALA A 200 8.64 -4.36 -1.68
C ALA A 200 9.71 -5.08 -0.82
N GLY A 201 9.62 -4.97 0.51
CA GLY A 201 10.45 -5.75 1.45
C GLY A 201 9.72 -6.98 1.96
N PHE A 202 10.44 -7.87 2.64
CA PHE A 202 9.90 -9.11 3.19
C PHE A 202 10.76 -9.62 4.34
N ARG A 203 10.15 -10.42 5.22
CA ARG A 203 10.87 -11.23 6.22
C ARG A 203 10.75 -12.71 5.88
N PRO A 204 11.87 -13.43 5.69
CA PRO A 204 11.82 -14.85 5.36
C PRO A 204 10.99 -15.66 6.36
N GLY A 205 10.03 -16.44 5.86
CA GLY A 205 9.15 -17.30 6.64
C GLY A 205 8.04 -16.59 7.42
N ALA A 206 7.93 -15.25 7.36
CA ALA A 206 6.90 -14.51 8.10
C ALA A 206 5.46 -14.86 7.64
N LEU A 207 5.30 -15.28 6.38
CA LEU A 207 4.03 -15.72 5.81
C LEU A 207 3.86 -17.24 5.77
N ALA A 208 4.76 -18.01 6.37
CA ALA A 208 4.66 -19.47 6.37
C ALA A 208 3.36 -19.95 7.02
N GLY A 209 2.62 -20.80 6.31
CA GLY A 209 1.33 -21.34 6.77
C GLY A 209 0.16 -20.35 6.68
N ARG A 210 0.36 -19.17 6.10
CA ARG A 210 -0.70 -18.21 5.78
C ARG A 210 -1.22 -18.45 4.37
N GLN A 211 -2.45 -18.03 4.09
CA GLN A 211 -3.09 -18.20 2.79
C GLN A 211 -3.78 -16.91 2.38
N ALA A 212 -3.68 -16.56 1.10
CA ALA A 212 -4.41 -15.46 0.49
C ALA A 212 -4.76 -15.84 -0.96
N ASP A 213 -5.97 -15.51 -1.42
CA ASP A 213 -6.37 -15.71 -2.81
C ASP A 213 -5.67 -14.70 -3.73
N VAL A 214 -5.56 -13.46 -3.26
CA VAL A 214 -5.01 -12.30 -3.98
C VAL A 214 -3.83 -11.72 -3.21
N ALA A 215 -2.76 -11.34 -3.90
CA ALA A 215 -1.66 -10.57 -3.33
C ALA A 215 -1.55 -9.19 -3.97
N TYR A 216 -1.77 -8.16 -3.17
CA TYR A 216 -1.46 -6.78 -3.50
C TYR A 216 -0.01 -6.49 -3.14
N LEU A 217 0.86 -6.35 -4.16
CA LEU A 217 2.31 -6.22 -3.97
C LEU A 217 2.82 -4.84 -4.34
N GLY A 218 3.33 -4.12 -3.35
CA GLY A 218 4.16 -2.94 -3.55
C GLY A 218 5.42 -3.30 -4.32
N VAL A 219 5.74 -2.54 -5.36
CA VAL A 219 6.94 -2.74 -6.19
C VAL A 219 7.82 -1.50 -6.28
N GLY A 220 7.52 -0.46 -5.51
CA GLY A 220 8.40 0.71 -5.39
C GLY A 220 9.81 0.28 -4.99
N GLN A 221 10.82 0.76 -5.72
CA GLN A 221 12.25 0.43 -5.54
C GLN A 221 12.62 -1.04 -5.83
N LEU A 222 11.68 -1.89 -6.23
CA LEU A 222 11.96 -3.30 -6.49
C LEU A 222 12.82 -3.48 -7.76
N GLY A 223 12.58 -2.69 -8.80
CA GLY A 223 13.25 -2.83 -10.09
C GLY A 223 14.74 -2.44 -10.08
N VAL A 224 15.20 -1.80 -9.01
CA VAL A 224 16.63 -1.48 -8.80
C VAL A 224 17.36 -2.51 -7.93
N GLN A 225 16.65 -3.50 -7.38
CA GLN A 225 17.26 -4.63 -6.69
C GLN A 225 17.83 -5.65 -7.67
N ASP A 226 18.69 -6.54 -7.17
CA ASP A 226 19.14 -7.66 -8.00
C ASP A 226 18.01 -8.67 -8.26
N ARG A 227 18.13 -9.43 -9.35
CA ARG A 227 17.12 -10.41 -9.74
C ARG A 227 16.90 -11.53 -8.71
N ALA A 228 17.85 -11.79 -7.81
CA ALA A 228 17.67 -12.77 -6.75
C ALA A 228 16.74 -12.24 -5.66
N TYR A 229 16.85 -10.95 -5.33
CA TYR A 229 15.92 -10.25 -4.44
C TYR A 229 14.48 -10.29 -4.98
N LEU A 230 14.25 -9.98 -6.26
CA LEU A 230 12.91 -10.04 -6.86
C LEU A 230 12.30 -11.45 -6.77
N ARG A 231 13.11 -12.49 -7.00
CA ARG A 231 12.67 -13.89 -6.86
C ARG A 231 12.37 -14.26 -5.41
N ALA A 232 13.19 -13.81 -4.47
CA ALA A 232 12.96 -14.03 -3.04
C ALA A 232 11.70 -13.29 -2.56
N TYR A 233 11.50 -12.04 -2.98
CA TYR A 233 10.29 -11.28 -2.68
C TYR A 233 9.04 -12.00 -3.18
N TRP A 234 9.05 -12.51 -4.42
CA TRP A 234 7.94 -13.32 -4.95
C TRP A 234 7.73 -14.61 -4.15
N ALA A 235 8.79 -15.33 -3.81
CA ALA A 235 8.70 -16.57 -3.05
C ALA A 235 8.13 -16.36 -1.64
N GLU A 236 8.62 -15.34 -0.93
CA GLU A 236 8.22 -15.01 0.44
C GLU A 236 6.86 -14.31 0.54
N THR A 237 6.24 -13.96 -0.59
CA THR A 237 4.92 -13.32 -0.65
C THR A 237 3.91 -14.20 -1.39
N VAL A 238 4.04 -14.31 -2.70
CA VAL A 238 3.08 -15.00 -3.59
C VAL A 238 3.14 -16.51 -3.37
N GLU A 239 4.33 -17.11 -3.42
CA GLU A 239 4.43 -18.58 -3.26
C GLU A 239 4.10 -19.00 -1.83
N ALA A 240 4.58 -18.25 -0.84
CA ALA A 240 4.34 -18.52 0.59
C ALA A 240 2.85 -18.49 0.95
N THR A 241 2.06 -17.59 0.36
CA THR A 241 0.62 -17.49 0.61
C THR A 241 -0.24 -18.32 -0.35
N GLY A 242 0.33 -18.78 -1.46
CA GLY A 242 -0.40 -19.49 -2.49
C GLY A 242 -1.35 -18.60 -3.31
N ALA A 243 -1.14 -17.28 -3.34
CA ALA A 243 -1.96 -16.37 -4.12
C ALA A 243 -1.99 -16.76 -5.61
N ARG A 244 -3.16 -16.54 -6.24
CA ARG A 244 -3.43 -16.87 -7.64
C ARG A 244 -3.55 -15.64 -8.51
N GLU A 245 -3.88 -14.50 -7.91
CA GLU A 245 -3.93 -13.20 -8.56
C GLU A 245 -2.99 -12.24 -7.84
N VAL A 246 -2.18 -11.50 -8.60
CA VAL A 246 -1.26 -10.51 -8.08
C VAL A 246 -1.59 -9.15 -8.67
N VAL A 247 -1.81 -8.15 -7.82
CA VAL A 247 -2.09 -6.77 -8.22
C VAL A 247 -0.96 -5.87 -7.73
N LEU A 248 -0.23 -5.24 -8.66
CA LEU A 248 0.92 -4.42 -8.32
C LEU A 248 0.53 -3.04 -7.81
N LEU A 249 1.12 -2.65 -6.68
CA LEU A 249 0.97 -1.36 -6.01
C LEU A 249 2.32 -0.62 -6.00
N HIS A 250 2.28 0.66 -5.63
CA HIS A 250 3.47 1.51 -5.37
C HIS A 250 4.42 1.66 -6.57
N TRP A 251 3.90 1.44 -7.78
CA TRP A 251 4.64 1.68 -9.02
C TRP A 251 4.53 3.14 -9.47
N ASP A 252 3.52 3.87 -9.01
CA ASP A 252 3.23 5.23 -9.46
C ASP A 252 4.02 6.31 -8.69
N ASP A 253 4.20 7.46 -9.34
CA ASP A 253 4.92 8.61 -8.78
C ASP A 253 4.12 9.26 -7.65
N PHE A 254 4.47 8.89 -6.40
CA PHE A 254 3.86 9.42 -5.18
C PHE A 254 4.12 10.93 -4.93
N PHE A 255 4.93 11.60 -5.77
CA PHE A 255 5.04 13.07 -5.78
C PHE A 255 4.06 13.75 -6.75
N GLN A 256 3.34 12.99 -7.57
CA GLN A 256 2.38 13.51 -8.54
C GLN A 256 0.94 13.50 -7.97
N PRO A 257 0.24 14.65 -7.91
CA PRO A 257 -1.14 14.71 -7.45
C PRO A 257 -2.10 13.83 -8.27
N LEU A 258 -3.09 13.24 -7.61
CA LEU A 258 -4.04 12.29 -8.22
C LEU A 258 -5.06 12.91 -9.21
N HIS A 259 -5.13 14.25 -9.32
CA HIS A 259 -5.94 14.91 -10.36
C HIS A 259 -5.26 14.92 -11.73
N LEU A 260 -3.99 14.50 -11.80
CA LEU A 260 -3.23 14.34 -13.03
C LEU A 260 -3.11 12.84 -13.37
N PRO A 261 -2.95 12.46 -14.65
CA PRO A 261 -2.75 11.06 -15.05
C PRO A 261 -1.55 10.41 -14.36
N LEU A 262 -1.70 9.19 -13.83
CA LEU A 262 -0.60 8.48 -13.17
C LEU A 262 0.59 8.28 -14.12
N ARG A 263 1.78 8.24 -13.55
CA ARG A 263 3.04 7.91 -14.24
C ARG A 263 3.92 7.08 -13.32
N ALA A 264 4.77 6.23 -13.87
CA ALA A 264 5.76 5.48 -13.08
C ALA A 264 6.80 6.40 -12.45
N LEU A 265 7.45 5.94 -11.37
CA LEU A 265 8.62 6.60 -10.78
C LEU A 265 9.76 6.77 -11.80
N PRO A 266 10.66 7.77 -11.65
CA PRO A 266 11.84 7.88 -12.49
C PRO A 266 12.74 6.65 -12.36
N TYR A 267 13.46 6.31 -13.43
CA TYR A 267 14.49 5.23 -13.42
C TYR A 267 15.59 5.42 -12.35
N ALA A 268 15.74 6.63 -11.81
CA ALA A 268 16.64 6.91 -10.71
C ALA A 268 16.15 6.39 -9.34
N GLY A 269 14.83 6.17 -9.21
CA GLY A 269 14.20 5.64 -7.99
C GLY A 269 13.66 4.21 -8.16
N ASP A 270 13.17 3.86 -9.35
CA ASP A 270 12.69 2.50 -9.66
C ASP A 270 12.74 2.21 -11.17
N ASP A 271 13.04 0.97 -11.54
CA ASP A 271 12.95 0.48 -12.93
C ASP A 271 11.83 -0.58 -13.05
N LEU A 272 10.59 -0.10 -13.17
CA LEU A 272 9.40 -0.95 -13.34
C LEU A 272 9.55 -1.95 -14.51
N ASP A 273 10.34 -1.64 -15.54
CA ASP A 273 10.54 -2.56 -16.66
C ASP A 273 11.21 -3.87 -16.18
N VAL A 274 12.17 -3.78 -15.24
CA VAL A 274 12.83 -4.95 -14.63
C VAL A 274 11.85 -5.76 -13.77
N THR A 275 11.02 -5.07 -12.99
CA THR A 275 9.97 -5.71 -12.19
C THR A 275 9.01 -6.49 -13.08
N MET A 276 8.47 -5.85 -14.13
CA MET A 276 7.51 -6.47 -15.04
C MET A 276 8.11 -7.65 -15.81
N GLU A 277 9.40 -7.57 -16.18
CA GLU A 277 10.13 -8.69 -16.78
C GLU A 277 10.20 -9.90 -15.82
N VAL A 278 10.72 -9.70 -14.61
CA VAL A 278 10.99 -10.80 -13.68
C VAL A 278 9.71 -11.38 -13.08
N LEU A 279 8.80 -10.53 -12.59
CA LEU A 279 7.55 -10.99 -12.01
C LEU A 279 6.61 -11.54 -13.09
N GLY A 280 6.58 -10.94 -14.28
CA GLY A 280 5.80 -11.47 -15.40
C GLY A 280 6.27 -12.87 -15.83
N ASP A 281 7.58 -13.13 -15.76
CA ASP A 281 8.16 -14.45 -15.99
C ASP A 281 7.78 -15.48 -14.93
N LEU A 282 7.80 -15.08 -13.64
CA LEU A 282 7.39 -15.94 -12.54
C LEU A 282 5.89 -16.27 -12.62
N ALA A 283 5.06 -15.24 -12.78
CA ALA A 283 3.62 -15.34 -12.94
C ALA A 283 3.24 -16.30 -14.07
N ARG A 284 3.86 -16.17 -15.26
CA ARG A 284 3.60 -17.06 -16.39
C ARG A 284 4.00 -18.51 -16.14
N ARG A 285 5.17 -18.74 -15.52
CA ARG A 285 5.64 -20.10 -15.18
C ARG A 285 4.73 -20.78 -14.16
N GLN A 286 4.16 -20.01 -13.24
CA GLN A 286 3.36 -20.50 -12.12
C GLN A 286 1.86 -20.42 -12.37
N ARG A 287 1.43 -19.86 -13.51
CA ARG A 287 0.02 -19.62 -13.87
C ARG A 287 -0.72 -18.78 -12.81
N VAL A 288 -0.05 -17.71 -12.39
CA VAL A 288 -0.57 -16.67 -11.49
C VAL A 288 -0.89 -15.44 -12.35
N GLY A 289 -2.04 -14.81 -12.15
CA GLY A 289 -2.36 -13.55 -12.81
C GLY A 289 -1.51 -12.41 -12.27
N LEU A 290 -1.16 -11.45 -13.13
CA LEU A 290 -0.31 -10.32 -12.78
C LEU A 290 -0.84 -9.06 -13.44
N HIS A 291 -1.34 -8.16 -12.60
CA HIS A 291 -2.17 -7.02 -12.96
C HIS A 291 -1.63 -5.72 -12.39
N LEU A 292 -2.00 -4.63 -13.04
CA LEU A 292 -1.92 -3.25 -12.55
C LEU A 292 -3.37 -2.79 -12.29
N PRO A 293 -3.64 -2.16 -11.14
CA PRO A 293 -4.98 -1.69 -10.83
C PRO A 293 -5.29 -0.35 -11.52
N THR A 294 -6.57 -0.10 -11.78
CA THR A 294 -7.06 1.15 -12.36
C THR A 294 -7.46 2.13 -11.26
N LEU A 295 -6.82 3.31 -11.23
CA LEU A 295 -7.11 4.35 -10.23
C LEU A 295 -8.61 4.71 -10.20
N TRP A 296 -9.21 4.69 -9.01
CA TRP A 296 -10.63 4.96 -8.72
C TRP A 296 -11.64 3.90 -9.18
N ARG A 297 -11.20 2.85 -9.89
CA ARG A 297 -12.12 1.79 -10.32
C ARG A 297 -12.40 0.84 -9.15
N ARG A 298 -13.67 0.51 -8.94
CA ARG A 298 -14.08 -0.61 -8.09
C ARG A 298 -13.77 -1.91 -8.83
N GLU A 299 -12.81 -2.67 -8.34
CA GLU A 299 -12.30 -3.88 -8.97
C GLU A 299 -12.62 -5.11 -8.10
N ASP A 300 -12.81 -6.27 -8.71
CA ASP A 300 -13.02 -7.56 -8.05
C ASP A 300 -11.87 -8.51 -8.42
N PRO A 301 -10.76 -8.51 -7.66
CA PRO A 301 -9.59 -9.33 -7.95
C PRO A 301 -9.81 -10.83 -7.69
N TRP A 302 -10.92 -11.23 -7.06
CA TRP A 302 -11.24 -12.63 -6.81
C TRP A 302 -11.97 -13.29 -7.99
N ARG A 303 -12.38 -12.49 -8.99
CA ARG A 303 -12.85 -13.00 -10.27
C ARG A 303 -11.66 -13.22 -11.17
N SER A 304 -11.58 -14.38 -11.80
CA SER A 304 -10.57 -14.62 -12.83
C SER A 304 -10.74 -13.63 -13.97
N ALA A 305 -9.66 -12.96 -14.36
CA ALA A 305 -9.60 -12.28 -15.64
C ALA A 305 -9.80 -13.33 -16.74
N GLY A 306 -10.80 -13.11 -17.60
CA GLY A 306 -11.19 -14.05 -18.66
C GLY A 306 -10.17 -14.16 -19.79
#